data_AF-A0A2E8A408-F1
#
_entry.id   AF-A0A2E8A408-F1
#
_cell.length_a   1.000
_cell.length_b   1.000
_cell.length_c   1.000
_cell.angle_alpha   90.00
_cell.angle_beta   90.00
_cell.angle_gamma   90.00
#
_symmetry.space_group_name_H-M   'P 1'
#
loop_
_entity.id
_entity.type
_entity.pdbx_description
1 polymer ?
#
loop_
_entity_poly.entity_id
_entity_poly.type
_entity_poly.pdbx_seq_one_letter_code
_entity_poly.pdbx_strand_id
1 'polypeptide(L)'
;EHDSSAAAILLESAVNLTEDSAIRESAVHLALERGEVVIADLHISELPDGASRKLLSARSSRIKGKASEADKIEQEAISMLEPSERARASISSIVRLYDDRLPGLISNALSRTLLDRVSSVDLSDLPQADVEAATLAMDIIRHGIALASSDLSEASESRASIERRLGHDHPRLQLLDLRSRLAVRSEGKASQEAIDASRSLIEDCASNLDRIRTIHATLEACGPSPPEWLAKAHSDASNIPLREDIAAFRRLSAQRWYWRGILEPGLRMSHWNEAISRFRKAECNNAANELATRLAKGT
;
A
#
# COMPACT_ATOMS: atom_id res chain seq x y z
N GLU A 1 -10.88 17.40 6.87
CA GLU A 1 -11.58 18.00 5.70
C GLU A 1 -11.39 19.51 5.58
N HIS A 2 -11.41 20.29 6.68
CA HIS A 2 -11.23 21.75 6.61
C HIS A 2 -9.88 22.21 6.02
N ASP A 3 -8.76 21.58 6.37
CA ASP A 3 -7.44 21.98 5.85
C ASP A 3 -7.27 21.72 4.35
N SER A 4 -7.85 20.63 3.83
CA SER A 4 -7.74 20.26 2.41
C SER A 4 -8.49 21.24 1.50
N SER A 5 -9.64 21.75 1.94
CA SER A 5 -10.43 22.68 1.14
C SER A 5 -9.80 24.07 1.08
N ALA A 6 -9.20 24.53 2.20
CA ALA A 6 -8.41 25.76 2.21
C ALA A 6 -7.16 25.64 1.32
N ALA A 7 -6.45 24.52 1.39
CA ALA A 7 -5.30 24.24 0.53
C ALA A 7 -5.67 24.25 -0.97
N ALA A 8 -6.83 23.70 -1.34
CA ALA A 8 -7.31 23.71 -2.72
C ALA A 8 -7.52 25.14 -3.22
N ILE A 9 -8.18 26.00 -2.42
CA ILE A 9 -8.41 27.41 -2.79
C ILE A 9 -7.08 28.16 -2.94
N LEU A 10 -6.12 27.92 -2.05
CA LEU A 10 -4.81 28.56 -2.11
C LEU A 10 -4.02 28.11 -3.34
N LEU A 11 -4.02 26.81 -3.66
CA LEU A 11 -3.35 26.29 -4.84
C LEU A 11 -3.98 26.79 -6.13
N GLU A 12 -5.31 26.81 -6.23
CA GLU A 12 -6.01 27.39 -7.39
C GLU A 12 -5.68 28.87 -7.56
N SER A 13 -5.65 29.63 -6.46
CA SER A 13 -5.25 31.03 -6.51
C SER A 13 -3.80 31.18 -6.97
N ALA A 14 -2.89 30.32 -6.50
CA ALA A 14 -1.49 30.34 -6.87
C ALA A 14 -1.29 29.98 -8.35
N VAL A 15 -1.93 28.92 -8.85
CA VAL A 15 -1.86 28.50 -10.26
C VAL A 15 -2.33 29.62 -11.20
N ASN A 16 -3.34 30.40 -10.81
CA ASN A 16 -3.81 31.53 -11.62
C ASN A 16 -2.86 32.75 -11.63
N LEU A 17 -1.87 32.77 -10.73
CA LEU A 17 -0.91 33.88 -10.58
C LEU A 17 0.49 33.54 -11.11
N THR A 18 0.75 32.28 -11.48
CA THR A 18 2.08 31.79 -11.87
C THR A 18 2.00 30.67 -12.90
N GLU A 19 2.97 30.61 -13.81
CA GLU A 19 3.15 29.51 -14.76
C GLU A 19 4.09 28.41 -14.22
N ASP A 20 4.38 28.42 -12.91
CA ASP A 20 5.24 27.43 -12.27
C ASP A 20 4.58 26.04 -12.28
N SER A 21 5.18 25.12 -13.03
CA SER A 21 4.73 23.73 -13.14
C SER A 21 4.68 23.03 -11.78
N ALA A 22 5.56 23.34 -10.83
CA ALA A 22 5.59 22.67 -9.53
C ALA A 22 4.35 23.01 -8.67
N ILE A 23 3.84 24.24 -8.79
CA ILE A 23 2.61 24.67 -8.12
C ILE A 23 1.41 23.95 -8.76
N ARG A 24 1.40 23.85 -10.09
CA ARG A 24 0.36 23.13 -10.83
C ARG A 24 0.37 21.63 -10.53
N GLU A 25 1.55 21.01 -10.47
CA GLU A 25 1.70 19.61 -10.04
C GLU A 25 1.12 19.40 -8.64
N SER A 26 1.39 20.32 -7.70
CA SER A 26 0.82 20.27 -6.35
C SER A 26 -0.71 20.34 -6.36
N ALA A 27 -1.31 21.17 -7.23
CA ALA A 27 -2.75 21.22 -7.44
C ALA A 27 -3.29 19.89 -7.97
N VAL A 28 -2.62 19.26 -8.94
CA VAL A 28 -2.97 17.91 -9.42
C VAL A 28 -2.91 16.89 -8.29
N HIS A 29 -1.83 16.88 -7.49
CA HIS A 29 -1.67 15.95 -6.38
C HIS A 29 -2.83 16.06 -5.39
N LEU A 30 -3.18 17.28 -4.98
CA LEU A 30 -4.29 17.53 -4.06
C LEU A 30 -5.64 17.11 -4.66
N ALA A 31 -5.90 17.44 -5.93
CA ALA A 31 -7.13 17.04 -6.60
C ALA A 31 -7.27 15.50 -6.67
N LEU A 32 -6.19 14.79 -7.03
CA LEU A 32 -6.17 13.32 -7.02
C LEU A 32 -6.37 12.74 -5.62
N GLU A 33 -5.75 13.34 -4.60
CA GLU A 33 -5.94 12.95 -3.20
C GLU A 33 -7.37 13.15 -2.71
N ARG A 34 -8.11 14.11 -3.27
CA ARG A 34 -9.53 14.36 -2.99
C ARG A 34 -10.46 13.51 -3.83
N GLY A 35 -9.94 12.78 -4.82
CA GLY A 35 -10.75 12.03 -5.80
C GLY A 35 -11.40 12.93 -6.85
N GLU A 36 -10.97 14.19 -6.97
CA GLU A 36 -11.47 15.19 -7.92
C GLU A 36 -10.77 15.03 -9.28
N VAL A 37 -10.94 13.86 -9.90
CA VAL A 37 -10.17 13.46 -11.09
C VAL A 37 -10.36 14.41 -12.27
N VAL A 38 -11.56 14.99 -12.43
CA VAL A 38 -11.84 15.97 -13.49
C VAL A 38 -10.98 17.22 -13.32
N ILE A 39 -10.84 17.73 -12.10
CA ILE A 39 -10.00 18.89 -11.79
C ILE A 39 -8.52 18.53 -12.00
N ALA A 40 -8.10 17.34 -11.55
CA ALA A 40 -6.75 16.85 -11.78
C ALA A 40 -6.41 16.77 -13.28
N ASP A 41 -7.33 16.26 -14.12
CA ASP A 41 -7.11 16.14 -15.56
C ASP A 41 -6.95 17.48 -16.27
N LEU A 42 -7.73 18.51 -15.86
CA LEU A 42 -7.60 19.86 -16.39
C LEU A 42 -6.17 20.38 -16.17
N HIS A 43 -5.69 20.32 -14.92
CA HIS A 43 -4.32 20.74 -14.60
C HIS A 43 -3.25 19.87 -15.27
N ILE A 44 -3.46 18.55 -15.37
CA ILE A 44 -2.54 17.65 -16.10
C ILE A 44 -2.43 18.04 -17.58
N SER A 45 -3.53 18.51 -18.18
CA SER A 45 -3.54 18.90 -19.60
C SER A 45 -2.69 20.13 -19.90
N GLU A 46 -2.50 20.99 -18.89
CA GLU A 46 -1.72 22.23 -18.98
C GLU A 46 -0.25 22.05 -18.56
N LEU A 47 0.13 20.88 -18.02
CA LEU A 47 1.53 20.59 -17.71
C LEU A 47 2.37 20.35 -18.98
N PRO A 48 3.66 20.71 -18.96
CA PRO A 48 4.60 20.34 -20.03
C PRO A 48 4.66 18.82 -20.22
N ASP A 49 4.89 18.38 -21.46
CA ASP A 49 5.13 16.97 -21.73
C ASP A 49 6.43 16.50 -21.07
N GLY A 50 6.35 15.40 -20.32
CA GLY A 50 7.49 14.87 -19.57
C GLY A 50 7.09 13.73 -18.65
N ALA A 51 8.07 13.20 -17.93
CA ALA A 51 7.88 12.09 -16.99
C ALA A 51 6.85 12.43 -15.91
N SER A 52 6.93 13.64 -15.32
CA SER A 52 6.00 14.10 -14.27
C SER A 52 4.53 14.09 -14.73
N ARG A 53 4.23 14.73 -15.88
CA ARG A 53 2.88 14.73 -16.47
C ARG A 53 2.37 13.31 -16.72
N LYS A 54 3.21 12.41 -17.25
CA LYS A 54 2.85 11.01 -17.47
C LYS A 54 2.59 10.27 -16.16
N LEU A 55 3.41 10.45 -15.12
CA LEU A 55 3.18 9.85 -13.80
C LEU A 55 1.83 10.29 -13.21
N LEU A 56 1.50 11.56 -13.31
CA LEU A 56 0.20 12.10 -12.87
C LEU A 56 -0.96 11.56 -13.71
N SER A 57 -0.78 11.44 -15.03
CA SER A 57 -1.76 10.82 -15.94
C SER A 57 -2.00 9.34 -15.61
N ALA A 58 -0.96 8.61 -15.22
CA ALA A 58 -1.07 7.23 -14.77
C ALA A 58 -1.87 7.13 -13.46
N ARG A 59 -1.67 8.07 -12.51
CA ARG A 59 -2.49 8.14 -11.29
C ARG A 59 -3.96 8.40 -11.62
N SER A 60 -4.27 9.40 -12.46
CA SER A 60 -5.63 9.68 -12.91
C SER A 60 -6.28 8.44 -13.55
N SER A 61 -5.56 7.76 -14.44
CA SER A 61 -6.00 6.51 -15.08
C SER A 61 -6.29 5.41 -14.06
N ARG A 62 -5.47 5.28 -13.00
CA ARG A 62 -5.77 4.36 -11.88
C ARG A 62 -7.05 4.73 -11.17
N ILE A 63 -7.26 5.97 -10.76
CA ILE A 63 -8.50 6.35 -10.06
C ILE A 63 -9.75 6.09 -10.92
N LYS A 64 -9.65 6.24 -12.25
CA LYS A 64 -10.71 5.91 -13.21
C LYS A 64 -10.93 4.41 -13.44
N GLY A 65 -10.16 3.53 -12.80
CA GLY A 65 -10.23 2.08 -12.96
C GLY A 65 -9.56 1.54 -14.22
N LYS A 66 -8.76 2.36 -14.93
CA LYS A 66 -8.08 1.97 -16.17
C LYS A 66 -6.68 1.42 -15.90
N ALA A 67 -6.60 0.27 -15.23
CA ALA A 67 -5.35 -0.28 -14.71
C ALA A 67 -4.27 -0.53 -15.79
N SER A 68 -4.64 -1.14 -16.91
CA SER A 68 -3.69 -1.44 -18.00
C SER A 68 -3.16 -0.18 -18.69
N GLU A 69 -4.03 0.80 -18.92
CA GLU A 69 -3.62 2.11 -19.47
C GLU A 69 -2.65 2.81 -18.52
N ALA A 70 -2.99 2.83 -17.23
CA ALA A 70 -2.14 3.45 -16.23
C ALA A 70 -0.76 2.79 -16.11
N ASP A 71 -0.69 1.46 -16.13
CA ASP A 71 0.58 0.74 -16.05
C ASP A 71 1.45 1.06 -17.27
N LYS A 72 0.88 1.07 -18.48
CA LYS A 72 1.61 1.44 -19.70
C LYS A 72 2.18 2.86 -19.61
N ILE A 73 1.37 3.84 -19.23
CA ILE A 73 1.80 5.24 -19.09
C ILE A 73 2.88 5.37 -18.02
N GLU A 74 2.73 4.66 -16.90
CA GLU A 74 3.71 4.72 -15.81
C GLU A 74 5.05 4.11 -16.20
N GLN A 75 5.07 2.95 -16.86
CA GLN A 75 6.34 2.34 -17.32
C GLN A 75 7.07 3.24 -18.31
N GLU A 76 6.33 3.88 -19.23
CA GLU A 76 6.90 4.88 -20.13
C GLU A 76 7.50 6.05 -19.33
N ALA A 77 6.76 6.59 -18.36
CA ALA A 77 7.25 7.69 -17.52
C ALA A 77 8.51 7.32 -16.72
N ILE A 78 8.54 6.12 -16.13
CA ILE A 78 9.68 5.61 -15.36
C ILE A 78 10.92 5.53 -16.24
N SER A 79 10.79 5.08 -17.49
CA SER A 79 11.91 4.99 -18.42
C SER A 79 12.55 6.34 -18.77
N MET A 80 11.82 7.44 -18.58
CA MET A 80 12.29 8.81 -18.83
C MET A 80 13.00 9.45 -17.62
N LEU A 81 12.95 8.82 -16.44
CA LEU A 81 13.53 9.36 -15.21
C LEU A 81 15.03 9.12 -15.13
N GLU A 82 15.72 9.97 -14.37
CA GLU A 82 17.12 9.79 -13.98
C GLU A 82 17.28 8.53 -13.08
N PRO A 83 18.47 7.91 -13.02
CA PRO A 83 18.65 6.59 -12.37
C PRO A 83 18.08 6.47 -10.95
N SER A 84 18.41 7.40 -10.04
CA SER A 84 17.89 7.36 -8.66
C SER A 84 16.38 7.58 -8.58
N GLU A 85 15.79 8.37 -9.49
CA GLU A 85 14.34 8.56 -9.56
C GLU A 85 13.62 7.36 -10.17
N ARG A 86 14.20 6.79 -11.22
CA ARG A 86 13.73 5.58 -11.90
C ARG A 86 13.66 4.40 -10.93
N ALA A 87 14.71 4.17 -10.13
CA ALA A 87 14.73 3.10 -9.15
C ALA A 87 13.64 3.29 -8.07
N ARG A 88 13.52 4.51 -7.51
CA ARG A 88 12.48 4.84 -6.52
C ARG A 88 11.07 4.68 -7.08
N ALA A 89 10.83 5.13 -8.31
CA ALA A 89 9.54 5.04 -8.97
C ALA A 89 9.19 3.57 -9.30
N SER A 90 10.17 2.78 -9.74
CA SER A 90 10.01 1.34 -10.00
C SER A 90 9.63 0.57 -8.72
N ILE A 91 10.37 0.78 -7.62
CA ILE A 91 10.06 0.17 -6.32
C ILE A 91 8.68 0.61 -5.83
N SER A 92 8.33 1.90 -5.97
CA SER A 92 7.02 2.43 -5.58
C SER A 92 5.87 1.80 -6.39
N SER A 93 6.09 1.56 -7.68
CA SER A 93 5.16 0.87 -8.57
C SER A 93 4.92 -0.57 -8.11
N ILE A 94 5.99 -1.29 -7.77
CA ILE A 94 5.93 -2.67 -7.24
C ILE A 94 5.17 -2.71 -5.92
N VAL A 95 5.49 -1.84 -4.95
CA VAL A 95 4.80 -1.77 -3.65
C VAL A 95 3.32 -1.52 -3.85
N ARG A 96 2.95 -0.59 -4.75
CA ARG A 96 1.54 -0.30 -5.02
C ARG A 96 0.83 -1.48 -5.65
N LEU A 97 1.46 -2.19 -6.59
CA LEU A 97 0.88 -3.39 -7.20
C LEU A 97 0.70 -4.51 -6.16
N TYR A 98 1.65 -4.70 -5.26
CA TYR A 98 1.54 -5.67 -4.16
C TYR A 98 0.44 -5.30 -3.16
N ASP A 99 0.27 -4.00 -2.86
CA ASP A 99 -0.73 -3.51 -1.91
C ASP A 99 -2.15 -3.44 -2.50
N ASP A 100 -2.32 -3.42 -3.83
CA ASP A 100 -3.64 -3.37 -4.51
C ASP A 100 -4.34 -4.74 -4.49
N ARG A 101 -4.65 -5.21 -3.29
CA ARG A 101 -5.34 -6.47 -3.03
C ARG A 101 -6.05 -6.47 -1.68
N LEU A 102 -7.00 -7.37 -1.51
CA LEU A 102 -7.54 -7.70 -0.20
C LEU A 102 -6.56 -8.59 0.61
N PRO A 103 -6.71 -8.64 1.94
CA PRO A 103 -5.94 -9.59 2.77
C PRO A 103 -6.11 -11.04 2.30
N GLY A 104 -5.04 -11.81 2.41
CA GLY A 104 -4.99 -13.20 1.96
C GLY A 104 -3.81 -13.51 1.03
N LEU A 105 -3.84 -14.71 0.44
CA LEU A 105 -2.84 -15.18 -0.52
C LEU A 105 -2.96 -14.43 -1.85
N ILE A 106 -1.83 -14.27 -2.54
CA ILE A 106 -1.80 -13.75 -3.91
C ILE A 106 -1.85 -14.88 -4.93
N SER A 107 -2.33 -14.58 -6.13
CA SER A 107 -2.30 -15.54 -7.23
C SER A 107 -0.88 -15.76 -7.74
N ASN A 108 -0.61 -16.95 -8.29
CA ASN A 108 0.67 -17.27 -8.93
C ASN A 108 1.02 -16.27 -10.06
N ALA A 109 0.01 -15.79 -10.81
CA ALA A 109 0.21 -14.82 -11.87
C ALA A 109 0.69 -13.46 -11.32
N LEU A 110 0.08 -12.98 -10.24
CA LEU A 110 0.51 -11.74 -9.58
C LEU A 110 1.90 -11.90 -8.94
N SER A 111 2.16 -13.03 -8.28
CA SER A 111 3.48 -13.32 -7.69
C SER A 111 4.59 -13.28 -8.74
N ARG A 112 4.40 -13.94 -9.90
CA ARG A 112 5.38 -13.90 -11.00
C ARG A 112 5.59 -12.48 -11.52
N THR A 113 4.51 -11.77 -11.80
CA THR A 113 4.57 -10.37 -12.28
C THR A 113 5.37 -9.47 -11.32
N LEU A 114 5.16 -9.63 -10.01
CA LEU A 114 5.88 -8.87 -9.00
C LEU A 114 7.37 -9.24 -8.95
N LEU A 115 7.71 -10.52 -8.96
CA LEU A 115 9.11 -10.99 -8.93
C LEU A 115 9.88 -10.61 -10.19
N ASP A 116 9.23 -10.66 -11.36
CA ASP A 116 9.79 -10.20 -12.63
C ASP A 116 10.11 -8.70 -12.55
N ARG A 117 9.18 -7.88 -12.04
CA ARG A 117 9.41 -6.45 -11.85
C ARG A 117 10.52 -6.15 -10.85
N VAL A 118 10.56 -6.85 -9.72
CA VAL A 118 11.64 -6.72 -8.73
C VAL A 118 13.00 -7.03 -9.36
N SER A 119 13.08 -8.07 -10.20
CA SER A 119 14.32 -8.45 -10.88
C SER A 119 14.73 -7.47 -11.99
N SER A 120 13.79 -6.70 -12.53
CA SER A 120 14.03 -5.70 -13.58
C SER A 120 14.44 -4.32 -13.08
N VAL A 121 14.45 -4.09 -11.75
CA VAL A 121 14.88 -2.79 -11.20
C VAL A 121 16.36 -2.59 -11.46
N ASP A 122 16.67 -1.59 -12.27
CA ASP A 122 18.04 -1.20 -12.58
C ASP A 122 18.66 -0.37 -11.44
N LEU A 123 19.83 -0.82 -10.97
CA LEU A 123 20.61 -0.20 -9.90
C LEU A 123 22.03 0.15 -10.33
N SER A 124 22.44 -0.08 -11.58
CA SER A 124 23.86 -0.01 -11.98
C SER A 124 24.47 1.39 -11.81
N ASP A 125 23.65 2.42 -12.01
CA ASP A 125 24.08 3.81 -12.06
C ASP A 125 23.80 4.58 -10.75
N LEU A 126 23.52 3.85 -9.66
CA LEU A 126 23.19 4.44 -8.37
C LEU A 126 24.43 4.56 -7.46
N PRO A 127 24.51 5.60 -6.62
CA PRO A 127 25.46 5.64 -5.51
C PRO A 127 25.28 4.43 -4.58
N GLN A 128 26.37 3.96 -3.96
CA GLN A 128 26.35 2.77 -3.08
C GLN A 128 25.27 2.84 -1.98
N ALA A 129 25.08 4.01 -1.36
CA ALA A 129 24.05 4.20 -0.34
C ALA A 129 22.63 4.00 -0.90
N ASP A 130 22.37 4.47 -2.12
CA ASP A 130 21.09 4.30 -2.80
C ASP A 130 20.87 2.84 -3.23
N VAL A 131 21.93 2.15 -3.67
CA VAL A 131 21.90 0.70 -3.97
C VAL A 131 21.52 -0.10 -2.73
N GLU A 132 22.12 0.20 -1.58
CA GLU A 132 21.83 -0.48 -0.31
C GLU A 132 20.39 -0.25 0.14
N ALA A 133 19.91 1.00 0.08
CA ALA A 133 18.54 1.35 0.43
C ALA A 133 17.51 0.69 -0.52
N ALA A 134 17.76 0.74 -1.83
CA ALA A 134 16.90 0.12 -2.84
C ALA A 134 16.85 -1.40 -2.66
N THR A 135 18.00 -2.04 -2.43
CA THR A 135 18.08 -3.48 -2.22
C THR A 135 17.35 -3.91 -0.95
N LEU A 136 17.51 -3.18 0.15
CA LEU A 136 16.75 -3.42 1.37
C LEU A 136 15.24 -3.32 1.14
N ALA A 137 14.78 -2.28 0.42
CA ALA A 137 13.37 -2.12 0.08
C ALA A 137 12.85 -3.29 -0.77
N MET A 138 13.63 -3.74 -1.77
CA MET A 138 13.29 -4.91 -2.58
C MET A 138 13.24 -6.19 -1.76
N ASP A 139 14.18 -6.42 -0.85
CA ASP A 139 14.18 -7.62 0.00
C ASP A 139 12.98 -7.65 0.96
N ILE A 140 12.56 -6.50 1.49
CA ILE A 140 11.33 -6.39 2.29
C ILE A 140 10.10 -6.76 1.45
N ILE A 141 10.04 -6.34 0.19
CA ILE A 141 8.94 -6.67 -0.72
C ILE A 141 8.98 -8.15 -1.10
N ARG A 142 10.16 -8.71 -1.41
CA ARG A 142 10.34 -10.15 -1.70
C ARG A 142 9.87 -11.01 -0.53
N HIS A 143 10.24 -10.65 0.70
CA HIS A 143 9.72 -11.32 1.91
C HIS A 143 8.19 -11.29 1.95
N GLY A 144 7.58 -10.12 1.71
CA GLY A 144 6.12 -9.96 1.68
C GLY A 144 5.43 -10.77 0.57
N ILE A 145 6.04 -10.88 -0.60
CA ILE A 145 5.57 -11.70 -1.73
C ILE A 145 5.66 -13.18 -1.37
N ALA A 146 6.82 -13.62 -0.87
CA ALA A 146 7.06 -15.02 -0.50
C ALA A 146 6.04 -15.51 0.54
N LEU A 147 5.79 -14.72 1.60
CA LEU A 147 4.74 -15.05 2.57
C LEU A 147 3.34 -15.10 1.94
N ALA A 148 3.00 -14.15 1.07
CA ALA A 148 1.70 -14.10 0.41
C ALA A 148 1.50 -15.21 -0.64
N SER A 149 2.58 -15.82 -1.12
CA SER A 149 2.60 -16.96 -2.03
C SER A 149 2.87 -18.30 -1.32
N SER A 150 2.96 -18.30 0.01
CA SER A 150 3.29 -19.48 0.84
C SER A 150 4.66 -20.12 0.53
N ASP A 151 5.61 -19.33 0.02
CA ASP A 151 7.00 -19.74 -0.18
C ASP A 151 7.82 -19.43 1.06
N LEU A 152 7.86 -20.38 2.00
CA LEU A 152 8.58 -20.21 3.26
C LEU A 152 10.11 -20.24 3.08
N SER A 153 10.61 -20.90 2.03
CA SER A 153 12.04 -20.93 1.73
C SER A 153 12.49 -19.53 1.35
N GLU A 154 11.81 -18.91 0.38
CA GLU A 154 12.19 -17.57 -0.06
C GLU A 154 11.91 -16.48 0.98
N ALA A 155 10.89 -16.67 1.81
CA ALA A 155 10.68 -15.78 2.95
C ALA A 155 11.87 -15.85 3.93
N SER A 156 12.40 -17.05 4.19
CA SER A 156 13.57 -17.23 5.06
C SER A 156 14.83 -16.61 4.46
N GLU A 157 15.08 -16.82 3.16
CA GLU A 157 16.23 -16.25 2.46
C GLU A 157 16.18 -14.72 2.42
N SER A 158 15.01 -14.15 2.08
CA SER A 158 14.78 -12.70 2.11
C SER A 158 14.97 -12.13 3.52
N ARG A 159 14.50 -12.81 4.57
CA ARG A 159 14.71 -12.40 5.97
C ARG A 159 16.20 -12.37 6.33
N ALA A 160 16.95 -13.42 6.01
CA ALA A 160 18.40 -13.47 6.28
C ALA A 160 19.15 -12.34 5.52
N SER A 161 18.68 -12.00 4.32
CA SER A 161 19.19 -10.86 3.54
C SER A 161 18.93 -9.52 4.23
N ILE A 162 17.73 -9.31 4.77
CA ILE A 162 17.38 -8.11 5.52
C ILE A 162 18.22 -8.00 6.80
N GLU A 163 18.36 -9.08 7.56
CA GLU A 163 19.17 -9.14 8.79
C GLU A 163 20.63 -8.77 8.53
N ARG A 164 21.24 -9.31 7.47
CA ARG A 164 22.62 -8.97 7.08
C ARG A 164 22.84 -7.47 6.87
N ARG A 165 21.79 -6.71 6.49
CA ARG A 165 21.88 -5.26 6.25
C ARG A 165 21.50 -4.42 7.46
N LEU A 166 20.49 -4.85 8.22
CA LEU A 166 19.99 -4.09 9.37
C LEU A 166 20.71 -4.40 10.68
N GLY A 167 21.39 -5.56 10.76
CA GLY A 167 21.94 -6.10 11.99
C GLY A 167 20.94 -6.99 12.74
N HIS A 168 21.47 -7.92 13.54
CA HIS A 168 20.71 -8.96 14.24
C HIS A 168 19.67 -8.42 15.24
N ASP A 169 19.93 -7.28 15.88
CA ASP A 169 19.08 -6.73 16.93
C ASP A 169 18.07 -5.68 16.42
N HIS A 170 17.96 -5.51 15.09
CA HIS A 170 17.10 -4.47 14.54
C HIS A 170 15.61 -4.77 14.81
N PRO A 171 14.81 -3.85 15.39
CA PRO A 171 13.41 -4.10 15.77
C PRO A 171 12.52 -4.58 14.61
N ARG A 172 12.86 -4.19 13.38
CA ARG A 172 12.18 -4.66 12.17
C ARG A 172 12.18 -6.18 12.04
N LEU A 173 13.22 -6.88 12.51
CA LEU A 173 13.31 -8.34 12.41
C LEU A 173 12.21 -9.01 13.25
N GLN A 174 11.84 -8.46 14.40
CA GLN A 174 10.75 -9.00 15.22
C GLN A 174 9.40 -8.97 14.47
N LEU A 175 9.14 -7.90 13.72
CA LEU A 175 7.95 -7.79 12.86
C LEU A 175 7.98 -8.82 11.72
N LEU A 176 9.14 -9.03 11.09
CA LEU A 176 9.28 -10.03 10.02
C LEU A 176 9.10 -11.45 10.55
N ASP A 177 9.69 -11.76 11.70
CA ASP A 177 9.62 -13.06 12.35
C ASP A 177 8.19 -13.36 12.85
N LEU A 178 7.48 -12.35 13.34
CA LEU A 178 6.04 -12.49 13.63
C LEU A 178 5.24 -12.77 12.34
N ARG A 179 5.47 -12.01 11.27
CA ARG A 179 4.75 -12.22 10.00
C ARG A 179 5.00 -13.62 9.43
N SER A 180 6.22 -14.14 9.52
CA SER A 180 6.54 -15.51 9.11
C SER A 180 5.79 -16.53 9.95
N ARG A 181 5.75 -16.37 11.28
CA ARG A 181 4.96 -17.25 12.17
C ARG A 181 3.47 -17.22 11.87
N LEU A 182 2.90 -16.05 11.60
CA LEU A 182 1.49 -15.87 11.25
C LEU A 182 1.13 -16.39 9.84
N ALA A 183 2.12 -16.51 8.95
CA ALA A 183 1.94 -17.06 7.61
C ALA A 183 1.88 -18.60 7.61
N VAL A 184 2.48 -19.26 8.60
CA VAL A 184 2.36 -20.71 8.80
C VAL A 184 0.97 -21.01 9.35
N ARG A 185 0.09 -21.55 8.49
CA ARG A 185 -1.33 -21.77 8.82
C ARG A 185 -1.71 -23.23 8.66
N SER A 186 -2.45 -23.76 9.63
CA SER A 186 -3.18 -25.03 9.55
C SER A 186 -4.67 -24.73 9.45
N GLU A 187 -5.37 -25.31 8.48
CA GLU A 187 -6.81 -25.06 8.23
C GLU A 187 -7.15 -23.56 8.12
N GLY A 188 -6.23 -22.76 7.55
CA GLY A 188 -6.40 -21.32 7.37
C GLY A 188 -6.15 -20.47 8.62
N LYS A 189 -5.65 -21.05 9.72
CA LYS A 189 -5.32 -20.33 10.97
C LYS A 189 -3.87 -20.52 11.38
N ALA A 190 -3.24 -19.46 11.90
CA ALA A 190 -1.95 -19.56 12.54
C ALA A 190 -2.05 -20.23 13.91
N SER A 191 -0.90 -20.65 14.46
CA SER A 191 -0.85 -21.23 15.80
C SER A 191 -1.25 -20.21 16.87
N GLN A 192 -1.78 -20.70 17.99
CA GLN A 192 -2.20 -19.84 19.09
C GLN A 192 -1.00 -19.09 19.69
N GLU A 193 0.17 -19.72 19.73
CA GLU A 193 1.42 -19.10 20.18
C GLU A 193 1.82 -17.91 19.29
N ALA A 194 1.63 -18.02 17.96
CA ALA A 194 1.91 -16.93 17.03
C ALA A 194 0.93 -15.77 17.20
N ILE A 195 -0.36 -16.09 17.41
CA ILE A 195 -1.41 -15.10 17.67
C ILE A 195 -1.15 -14.37 18.99
N ASP A 196 -0.83 -15.08 20.07
CA ASP A 196 -0.57 -14.49 21.38
C ASP A 196 0.73 -13.68 21.40
N ALA A 197 1.77 -14.14 20.70
CA ALA A 197 3.01 -13.38 20.53
C ALA A 197 2.78 -12.03 19.84
N SER A 198 1.75 -11.91 18.99
CA SER A 198 1.43 -10.63 18.36
C SER A 198 0.91 -9.59 19.34
N ARG A 199 0.32 -10.01 20.48
CA ARG A 199 -0.24 -9.08 21.48
C ARG A 199 0.85 -8.16 22.05
N SER A 200 1.94 -8.74 22.56
CA SER A 200 3.06 -7.97 23.11
C SER A 200 3.65 -7.04 22.05
N LEU A 201 3.80 -7.51 20.81
CA LEU A 201 4.37 -6.69 19.74
C LEU A 201 3.44 -5.51 19.34
N ILE A 202 2.12 -5.69 19.39
CA ILE A 202 1.14 -4.62 19.13
C ILE A 202 1.25 -3.51 20.19
N GLU A 203 1.44 -3.91 21.45
CA GLU A 203 1.62 -3.00 22.59
C GLU A 203 2.94 -2.22 22.45
N ASP A 204 4.02 -2.92 22.11
CA ASP A 204 5.39 -2.38 22.01
C ASP A 204 5.67 -1.58 20.71
N CYS A 205 4.74 -1.60 19.74
CA CYS A 205 4.90 -0.85 18.49
C CYS A 205 5.02 0.66 18.75
N ALA A 206 6.19 1.23 18.44
CA ALA A 206 6.43 2.67 18.52
C ALA A 206 5.64 3.48 17.47
N SER A 207 5.38 2.87 16.30
CA SER A 207 4.66 3.50 15.20
C SER A 207 3.20 3.02 15.14
N ASN A 208 2.26 3.96 15.05
CA ASN A 208 0.86 3.65 14.77
C ASN A 208 0.70 2.84 13.47
N LEU A 209 1.52 3.10 12.45
CA LEU A 209 1.51 2.36 11.20
C LEU A 209 1.81 0.87 11.42
N ASP A 210 2.91 0.58 12.12
CA ASP A 210 3.32 -0.79 12.38
C ASP A 210 2.35 -1.49 13.34
N ARG A 211 1.78 -0.77 14.32
CA ARG A 211 0.72 -1.28 15.19
C ARG A 211 -0.48 -1.77 14.39
N ILE A 212 -1.06 -0.92 13.54
CA ILE A 212 -2.24 -1.26 12.74
C ILE A 212 -1.92 -2.38 11.74
N ARG A 213 -0.75 -2.34 11.09
CA ARG A 213 -0.32 -3.40 10.18
C ARG A 213 -0.17 -4.74 10.89
N THR A 214 0.33 -4.74 12.12
CA THR A 214 0.45 -5.94 12.95
C THR A 214 -0.93 -6.48 13.33
N ILE A 215 -1.84 -5.60 13.78
CA ILE A 215 -3.26 -5.97 14.03
C ILE A 215 -3.88 -6.62 12.78
N HIS A 216 -3.74 -6.00 11.60
CA HIS A 216 -4.31 -6.52 10.35
C HIS A 216 -3.69 -7.88 9.95
N ALA A 217 -2.37 -8.04 10.11
CA ALA A 217 -1.70 -9.30 9.84
C ALA A 217 -2.16 -10.42 10.79
N THR A 218 -2.33 -10.12 12.08
CA THR A 218 -2.88 -11.08 13.05
C THR A 218 -4.34 -11.41 12.72
N LEU A 219 -5.17 -10.43 12.38
CA LEU A 219 -6.57 -10.66 11.98
C LEU A 219 -6.67 -11.61 10.80
N GLU A 220 -5.81 -11.42 9.79
CA GLU A 220 -5.74 -12.31 8.62
C GLU A 220 -5.37 -13.75 8.99
N ALA A 221 -4.56 -13.93 10.03
CA ALA A 221 -4.08 -15.22 10.49
C ALA A 221 -5.03 -15.93 11.46
N CYS A 222 -6.03 -15.24 12.02
CA CYS A 222 -6.99 -15.82 12.98
C CYS A 222 -8.13 -16.62 12.34
N GLY A 223 -8.30 -16.55 11.02
CA GLY A 223 -9.46 -17.12 10.34
C GLY A 223 -10.78 -16.43 10.75
N PRO A 224 -11.93 -17.13 10.71
CA PRO A 224 -13.25 -16.48 10.83
C PRO A 224 -13.61 -15.99 12.24
N SER A 225 -12.87 -16.37 13.28
CA SER A 225 -13.20 -16.07 14.68
C SER A 225 -11.99 -15.49 15.40
N PRO A 226 -11.65 -14.21 15.17
CA PRO A 226 -10.57 -13.55 15.90
C PRO A 226 -10.90 -13.42 17.38
N PRO A 227 -9.89 -13.44 18.27
CA PRO A 227 -10.10 -13.29 19.69
C PRO A 227 -10.55 -11.87 20.06
N GLU A 228 -11.33 -11.72 21.13
CA GLU A 228 -11.96 -10.46 21.53
C GLU A 228 -10.95 -9.32 21.74
N TRP A 229 -9.79 -9.63 22.34
CA TRP A 229 -8.72 -8.66 22.55
C TRP A 229 -8.20 -8.05 21.24
N LEU A 230 -8.19 -8.83 20.15
CA LEU A 230 -7.70 -8.38 18.84
C LEU A 230 -8.76 -7.51 18.15
N ALA A 231 -10.04 -7.87 18.28
CA ALA A 231 -11.15 -7.03 17.84
C ALA A 231 -11.14 -5.68 18.57
N LYS A 232 -10.90 -5.69 19.89
CA LYS A 232 -10.74 -4.48 20.71
C LYS A 232 -9.54 -3.66 20.26
N ALA A 233 -8.37 -4.28 20.07
CA ALA A 233 -7.17 -3.60 19.58
C ALA A 233 -7.41 -2.93 18.22
N HIS A 234 -8.14 -3.57 17.31
CA HIS A 234 -8.53 -3.00 16.03
C HIS A 234 -9.49 -1.80 16.19
N SER A 235 -10.49 -1.91 17.08
CA SER A 235 -11.40 -0.81 17.41
C SER A 235 -10.64 0.40 17.95
N ASP A 236 -9.75 0.19 18.92
CA ASP A 236 -8.93 1.26 19.51
C ASP A 236 -8.03 1.91 18.46
N ALA A 237 -7.40 1.10 17.61
CA ALA A 237 -6.55 1.57 16.53
C ALA A 237 -7.33 2.32 15.43
N SER A 238 -8.62 2.07 15.27
CA SER A 238 -9.46 2.75 14.28
C SER A 238 -9.68 4.23 14.59
N ASN A 239 -9.54 4.63 15.87
CA ASN A 239 -9.65 6.02 16.32
C ASN A 239 -8.38 6.83 16.07
N ILE A 240 -7.27 6.19 15.70
CA ILE A 240 -6.01 6.89 15.43
C ILE A 240 -6.14 7.62 14.08
N PRO A 241 -5.93 8.95 14.04
CA PRO A 241 -6.01 9.70 12.79
C PRO A 241 -4.92 9.25 11.82
N LEU A 242 -5.31 9.05 10.57
CA LEU A 242 -4.40 8.70 9.48
C LEU A 242 -4.28 9.88 8.52
N ARG A 243 -3.04 10.17 8.12
CA ARG A 243 -2.73 11.25 7.19
C ARG A 243 -3.15 10.86 5.77
N GLU A 244 -4.19 11.51 5.23
CA GLU A 244 -4.73 11.17 3.91
C GLU A 244 -3.84 11.62 2.74
N ASP A 245 -2.84 12.46 2.97
CA ASP A 245 -1.86 12.88 1.98
C ASP A 245 -0.81 11.76 1.69
N ILE A 246 -0.61 10.84 2.63
CA ILE A 246 0.33 9.71 2.45
C ILE A 246 -0.41 8.48 1.89
N ALA A 247 0.06 7.97 0.74
CA ALA A 247 -0.56 6.83 0.07
C ALA A 247 -0.69 5.57 0.94
N ALA A 248 0.33 5.24 1.72
CA ALA A 248 0.30 4.09 2.63
C ALA A 248 -0.81 4.20 3.68
N PHE A 249 -1.09 5.41 4.18
CA PHE A 249 -2.15 5.66 5.14
C PHE A 249 -3.54 5.67 4.50
N ARG A 250 -3.70 6.14 3.26
CA ARG A 250 -4.95 5.96 2.51
C ARG A 250 -5.32 4.48 2.35
N ARG A 251 -4.35 3.63 2.00
CA ARG A 251 -4.56 2.17 1.90
C ARG A 251 -4.91 1.54 3.23
N LEU A 252 -4.20 1.92 4.29
CA LEU A 252 -4.47 1.44 5.64
C LEU A 252 -5.87 1.84 6.12
N SER A 253 -6.32 3.06 5.79
CA SER A 253 -7.68 3.52 6.05
C SER A 253 -8.71 2.64 5.35
N ALA A 254 -8.50 2.29 4.07
CA ALA A 254 -9.36 1.35 3.36
C ALA A 254 -9.41 -0.03 4.03
N GLN A 255 -8.24 -0.57 4.42
CA GLN A 255 -8.14 -1.86 5.11
C GLN A 255 -8.84 -1.88 6.47
N ARG A 256 -8.79 -0.78 7.24
CA ARG A 256 -9.54 -0.69 8.50
C ARG A 256 -11.04 -0.91 8.26
N TRP A 257 -11.61 -0.22 7.26
CA TRP A 257 -13.04 -0.41 6.93
C TRP A 257 -13.36 -1.81 6.42
N TYR A 258 -12.44 -2.44 5.67
CA TYR A 258 -12.57 -3.85 5.31
C TYR A 258 -12.69 -4.73 6.56
N TRP A 259 -11.76 -4.58 7.52
CA TRP A 259 -11.76 -5.36 8.75
C TRP A 259 -12.95 -5.06 9.66
N ARG A 260 -13.45 -3.82 9.70
CA ARG A 260 -14.71 -3.50 10.39
C ARG A 260 -15.88 -4.32 9.85
N GLY A 261 -16.02 -4.46 8.53
CA GLY A 261 -17.10 -5.29 7.96
C GLY A 261 -16.95 -6.79 8.23
N ILE A 262 -15.75 -7.25 8.57
CA ILE A 262 -15.51 -8.62 9.07
C ILE A 262 -15.89 -8.74 10.55
N LEU A 263 -15.41 -7.81 11.38
CA LEU A 263 -15.57 -7.80 12.84
C LEU A 263 -16.98 -7.40 13.30
N GLU A 264 -17.69 -6.61 12.50
CA GLU A 264 -19.03 -6.09 12.77
C GLU A 264 -20.02 -6.52 11.67
N PRO A 265 -20.39 -7.82 11.56
CA PRO A 265 -21.21 -8.34 10.46
C PRO A 265 -22.54 -7.62 10.24
N GLY A 266 -23.16 -7.09 11.30
CA GLY A 266 -24.42 -6.34 11.22
C GLY A 266 -24.32 -5.01 10.45
N LEU A 267 -23.11 -4.47 10.30
CA LEU A 267 -22.83 -3.23 9.57
C LEU A 267 -21.99 -3.47 8.31
N ARG A 268 -21.78 -4.75 7.93
CA ARG A 268 -20.89 -5.14 6.82
C ARG A 268 -21.14 -4.38 5.53
N MET A 269 -22.40 -4.23 5.12
CA MET A 269 -22.76 -3.50 3.91
C MET A 269 -22.25 -2.06 3.93
N SER A 270 -22.47 -1.35 5.04
CA SER A 270 -22.01 0.02 5.19
C SER A 270 -20.49 0.10 5.23
N HIS A 271 -19.83 -0.80 5.97
CA HIS A 271 -18.37 -0.79 6.12
C HIS A 271 -17.65 -1.14 4.83
N TRP A 272 -18.13 -2.12 4.09
CA TRP A 272 -17.49 -2.53 2.84
C TRP A 272 -17.74 -1.53 1.71
N ASN A 273 -18.90 -0.88 1.64
CA ASN A 273 -19.09 0.25 0.72
C ASN A 273 -18.07 1.37 1.00
N GLU A 274 -17.82 1.66 2.26
CA GLU A 274 -16.86 2.67 2.70
C GLU A 274 -15.40 2.27 2.42
N ALA A 275 -15.08 0.98 2.58
CA ALA A 275 -13.80 0.39 2.20
C ALA A 275 -13.58 0.46 0.68
N ILE A 276 -14.57 0.10 -0.14
CA ILE A 276 -14.52 0.16 -1.61
C ILE A 276 -14.23 1.59 -2.07
N SER A 277 -14.94 2.58 -1.52
CA SER A 277 -14.72 3.99 -1.82
C SER A 277 -13.27 4.41 -1.51
N ARG A 278 -12.75 4.03 -0.34
CA ARG A 278 -11.36 4.32 0.05
C ARG A 278 -10.32 3.60 -0.77
N PHE A 279 -10.55 2.34 -1.14
CA PHE A 279 -9.62 1.61 -2.02
C PHE A 279 -9.49 2.30 -3.37
N ARG A 280 -10.61 2.76 -3.97
CA ARG A 280 -10.58 3.55 -5.22
C ARG A 280 -9.79 4.85 -5.06
N LYS A 281 -10.07 5.61 -3.99
CA LYS A 281 -9.33 6.84 -3.64
C LYS A 281 -7.84 6.59 -3.37
N ALA A 282 -7.49 5.41 -2.85
CA ALA A 282 -6.13 4.97 -2.61
C ALA A 282 -5.45 4.36 -3.85
N GLU A 283 -6.07 4.47 -5.02
CA GLU A 283 -5.58 3.95 -6.30
C GLU A 283 -5.42 2.42 -6.31
N CYS A 284 -6.23 1.71 -5.51
CA CYS A 284 -6.26 0.25 -5.34
C CYS A 284 -7.57 -0.34 -5.90
N ASN A 285 -7.69 -0.38 -7.23
CA ASN A 285 -8.95 -0.76 -7.86
C ASN A 285 -9.16 -2.27 -7.91
N ASN A 286 -8.10 -3.07 -7.91
CA ASN A 286 -8.26 -4.52 -7.85
C ASN A 286 -8.86 -4.94 -6.51
N ALA A 287 -8.36 -4.39 -5.41
CA ALA A 287 -8.94 -4.58 -4.08
C ALA A 287 -10.41 -4.11 -4.01
N ALA A 288 -10.69 -2.93 -4.56
CA ALA A 288 -12.05 -2.37 -4.57
C ALA A 288 -13.03 -3.25 -5.36
N ASN A 289 -12.63 -3.72 -6.54
CA ASN A 289 -13.47 -4.54 -7.42
C ASN A 289 -13.68 -5.95 -6.86
N GLU A 290 -12.64 -6.53 -6.26
CA GLU A 290 -12.75 -7.80 -5.56
C GLU A 290 -13.74 -7.69 -4.39
N LEU A 291 -13.62 -6.64 -3.58
CA LEU A 291 -14.52 -6.41 -2.45
C LEU A 291 -15.96 -6.15 -2.89
N ALA A 292 -16.17 -5.37 -3.95
CA ALA A 292 -17.49 -5.16 -4.53
C ALA A 292 -18.10 -6.49 -5.02
N THR A 293 -17.28 -7.37 -5.59
CA THR A 293 -17.72 -8.70 -6.03
C THR A 293 -18.11 -9.58 -4.83
N ARG A 294 -17.32 -9.58 -3.75
CA ARG A 294 -17.65 -10.31 -2.50
C ARG A 294 -18.95 -9.80 -1.89
N LEU A 295 -19.11 -8.47 -1.81
CA LEU A 295 -20.31 -7.81 -1.31
C LEU A 295 -21.55 -8.21 -2.12
N ALA A 296 -21.46 -8.21 -3.45
CA ALA A 296 -22.57 -8.59 -4.33
C ALA A 296 -22.96 -10.07 -4.21
N LYS A 297 -22.00 -10.94 -3.85
CA LYS A 297 -22.22 -12.38 -3.62
C LYS A 297 -22.72 -12.70 -2.21
N GLY A 298 -22.69 -11.73 -1.28
CA GLY A 298 -23.02 -11.95 0.14
C GLY A 298 -21.98 -12.80 0.89
N THR A 299 -20.75 -12.86 0.36
CA THR A 299 -19.62 -13.65 0.90
C THR A 299 -18.64 -12.78 1.66
#